data_AF-A0A4R4VHZ7-F1
#
_entry.id   AF-A0A4R4VHZ7-F1
#
_cell.length_a   1.000
_cell.length_b   1.000
_cell.length_c   1.000
_cell.angle_alpha   90.00
_cell.angle_beta   90.00
_cell.angle_gamma   90.00
#
_symmetry.space_group_name_H-M   'P 1'
#
loop_
_entity.id
_entity.type
_entity.pdbx_description
1 polymer ?
#
loop_
_entity_poly.entity_id
_entity_poly.type
_entity_poly.pdbx_seq_one_letter_code
_entity_poly.pdbx_strand_id
1 'polypeptide(L)'
;MGLRAEPEALHQAGRSADLAGEQAARIELGEPAADIAEALPGGKSEGSATRVAQSWQRALTTWSDEATAHGESLAAAAKTYERSDSDNARAIDAAGR
;
A
#
# COMPACT_ATOMS: atom_id res chain seq x y z
N MET A 1 0.03 -29.22 10.05
CA MET A 1 0.13 -28.52 8.75
C MET A 1 0.69 -27.14 9.02
N GLY A 2 1.98 -26.95 8.78
CA GLY A 2 2.64 -25.65 8.97
C GLY A 2 2.29 -24.74 7.81
N LEU A 3 1.82 -23.53 8.10
CA LEU A 3 1.66 -22.47 7.11
C LEU A 3 3.06 -22.17 6.56
N ARG A 4 3.40 -22.73 5.40
CA ARG A 4 4.59 -22.35 4.64
C ARG A 4 4.30 -20.97 4.05
N ALA A 5 4.37 -19.94 4.86
CA ALA A 5 4.47 -18.59 4.34
C ALA A 5 5.81 -18.55 3.60
N GLU A 6 5.76 -18.65 2.27
CA GLU A 6 6.94 -18.47 1.43
C GLU A 6 7.38 -17.00 1.59
N PRO A 7 8.54 -16.70 2.20
CA PRO A 7 8.97 -15.33 2.46
C PRO A 7 9.02 -14.50 1.17
N GLU A 8 9.34 -15.15 0.04
CA GLU A 8 9.31 -14.54 -1.29
C GLU A 8 7.91 -14.09 -1.71
N ALA A 9 6.86 -14.87 -1.40
CA ALA A 9 5.48 -14.50 -1.71
C ALA A 9 5.03 -13.27 -0.90
N LEU A 10 5.46 -13.16 0.36
CA LEU A 10 5.22 -11.96 1.18
C LEU A 10 5.96 -10.74 0.62
N HIS A 11 7.21 -10.91 0.17
CA HIS A 11 7.97 -9.85 -0.49
C HIS A 11 7.36 -9.41 -1.82
N GLN A 12 6.84 -10.35 -2.60
CA GLN A 12 6.18 -10.04 -3.87
C GLN A 12 4.84 -9.32 -3.65
N ALA A 13 4.07 -9.75 -2.64
CA ALA A 13 2.83 -9.08 -2.25
C ALA A 13 3.10 -7.65 -1.76
N GLY A 14 4.14 -7.44 -0.95
CA GLY A 14 4.53 -6.10 -0.49
C GLY A 14 4.93 -5.16 -1.63
N ARG A 15 5.80 -5.63 -2.55
CA ARG A 15 6.16 -4.86 -3.76
C ARG A 15 4.95 -4.52 -4.62
N SER A 16 3.99 -5.43 -4.73
CA SER A 16 2.77 -5.20 -5.50
C SER A 16 1.87 -4.14 -4.85
N ALA A 17 1.81 -4.12 -3.52
CA ALA A 17 1.10 -3.08 -2.76
C ALA A 17 1.75 -1.70 -2.96
N ASP A 18 3.08 -1.62 -2.85
CA ASP A 18 3.82 -0.37 -3.10
C ASP A 18 3.56 0.18 -4.52
N LEU A 19 3.65 -0.68 -5.53
CA LEU A 19 3.38 -0.31 -6.93
C LEU A 19 1.92 0.14 -7.15
N ALA A 20 0.96 -0.45 -6.44
CA ALA A 20 -0.43 -0.01 -6.51
C ALA A 20 -0.62 1.36 -5.86
N GLY A 21 0.02 1.60 -4.71
CA GLY A 21 0.02 2.90 -4.02
C GLY A 21 0.66 4.00 -4.86
N GLU A 22 1.83 3.73 -5.46
CA GLU A 22 2.49 4.68 -6.36
C GLU A 22 1.65 5.03 -7.59
N GLN A 23 0.98 4.04 -8.19
CA GLN A 23 0.11 4.28 -9.33
C GLN A 23 -1.13 5.09 -8.94
N ALA A 24 -1.69 4.82 -7.76
CA ALA A 24 -2.80 5.59 -7.20
C ALA A 24 -2.45 7.07 -7.02
N ALA A 25 -1.28 7.34 -6.45
CA ALA A 25 -0.81 8.69 -6.16
C ALA A 25 -0.60 9.53 -7.44
N ARG A 26 -0.34 8.88 -8.58
CA ARG A 26 -0.18 9.54 -9.89
C ARG A 26 -1.50 9.87 -10.59
N ILE A 27 -2.64 9.40 -10.06
CA ILE A 27 -3.96 9.73 -10.63
C ILE A 27 -4.32 11.16 -10.21
N GLU A 28 -3.98 12.12 -11.06
CA GLU A 28 -4.35 13.53 -10.86
C GLU A 28 -5.78 13.79 -11.33
N LEU A 29 -6.75 13.43 -10.49
CA LEU A 29 -8.17 13.79 -10.73
C LEU A 29 -8.53 15.19 -10.23
N GLY A 30 -7.59 15.88 -9.58
CA GLY A 30 -7.76 17.25 -9.11
C GLY A 30 -7.88 18.26 -10.24
N GLU A 31 -6.99 18.17 -11.24
CA GLU A 31 -7.00 19.05 -12.43
C GLU A 31 -8.32 18.94 -13.21
N PRO A 32 -8.77 17.75 -13.66
CA PRO A 32 -10.04 17.64 -14.39
C PRO A 32 -11.25 18.13 -13.59
N ALA A 33 -11.24 17.96 -12.26
CA ALA A 33 -12.32 18.44 -11.41
C ALA A 33 -12.29 19.97 -11.20
N ALA A 34 -11.09 20.58 -11.23
CA ALA A 34 -10.93 22.03 -11.26
C ALA A 34 -11.39 22.60 -12.60
N ASP A 35 -11.06 21.94 -13.72
CA ASP A 35 -11.54 22.31 -15.06
C ASP A 35 -13.07 22.28 -15.16
N ILE A 36 -13.71 21.29 -14.54
CA ILE A 36 -15.18 21.21 -14.46
C ILE A 36 -15.75 22.36 -13.61
N ALA A 37 -15.06 22.78 -12.55
CA ALA A 37 -15.47 23.91 -11.72
C ALA A 37 -15.33 25.25 -12.47
N GLU A 38 -14.23 25.46 -13.19
CA GLU A 38 -14.02 26.64 -14.06
C GLU A 38 -15.01 26.69 -15.23
N ALA A 39 -15.40 25.53 -15.77
CA ALA A 39 -16.38 25.45 -16.85
C ALA A 39 -17.83 25.74 -16.40
N LEU A 40 -18.11 25.76 -15.08
CA LEU A 40 -19.44 25.97 -14.51
C LEU A 40 -19.48 27.12 -13.48
N PRO A 41 -19.15 28.36 -13.88
CA PRO A 41 -19.05 29.48 -12.95
C PRO A 41 -20.40 29.84 -12.32
N GLY A 42 -20.41 29.97 -10.99
CA GLY A 42 -21.55 30.52 -10.23
C GLY A 42 -22.65 29.52 -9.83
N GLY A 43 -22.47 28.23 -10.12
CA GLY A 43 -23.42 27.17 -9.72
C GLY A 43 -23.04 26.48 -8.41
N LYS A 44 -24.02 25.90 -7.70
CA LYS A 44 -23.79 24.98 -6.55
C LYS A 44 -22.81 23.83 -6.87
N SER A 45 -22.62 23.55 -8.16
CA SER A 45 -21.73 22.54 -8.72
C SER A 45 -20.25 22.90 -8.59
N GLU A 46 -19.87 24.18 -8.63
CA GLU A 46 -18.47 24.65 -8.54
C GLU A 46 -17.84 24.22 -7.20
N GLY A 47 -18.42 24.67 -6.08
CA GLY A 47 -17.95 24.29 -4.74
C GLY A 47 -18.11 22.80 -4.42
N SER A 48 -18.98 22.09 -5.15
CA SER A 48 -19.15 20.64 -4.98
C SER A 48 -18.09 19.85 -5.75
N ALA A 49 -17.73 20.29 -6.97
CA ALA A 49 -16.64 19.73 -7.76
C ALA A 49 -15.30 19.87 -7.02
N THR A 50 -15.00 21.06 -6.47
CA THR A 50 -13.79 21.27 -5.66
C THR A 50 -13.76 20.36 -4.42
N ARG A 51 -14.88 20.16 -3.73
CA ARG A 51 -14.95 19.24 -2.57
C ARG A 51 -14.73 17.80 -2.98
N VAL A 52 -15.27 17.36 -4.11
CA VAL A 52 -15.05 16.01 -4.65
C VAL A 52 -13.57 15.83 -5.00
N ALA A 53 -12.96 16.80 -5.68
CA ALA A 53 -11.54 16.79 -6.02
C ALA A 53 -10.66 16.62 -4.77
N GLN A 54 -10.89 17.45 -3.74
CA GLN A 54 -10.16 17.40 -2.49
C GLN A 54 -10.41 16.12 -1.68
N SER A 55 -11.64 15.58 -1.71
CA SER A 55 -11.97 14.33 -1.03
C SER A 55 -11.30 13.15 -1.73
N TRP A 56 -11.26 13.16 -3.06
CA TRP A 56 -10.64 12.13 -3.85
C TRP A 56 -9.12 12.13 -3.68
N GLN A 57 -8.49 13.31 -3.73
CA GLN A 57 -7.05 13.43 -3.49
C GLN A 57 -6.67 12.91 -2.11
N ARG A 58 -7.44 13.24 -1.07
CA ARG A 58 -7.24 12.67 0.27
C ARG A 58 -7.38 11.15 0.29
N ALA A 59 -8.38 10.60 -0.40
CA ALA A 59 -8.59 9.15 -0.47
C ALA A 59 -7.40 8.44 -1.16
N LEU A 60 -6.87 9.01 -2.24
CA LEU A 60 -5.68 8.48 -2.92
C LEU A 60 -4.44 8.53 -2.04
N THR A 61 -4.20 9.65 -1.33
CA THR A 61 -3.08 9.76 -0.38
C THR A 61 -3.19 8.71 0.72
N THR A 62 -4.36 8.61 1.37
CA THR A 62 -4.59 7.59 2.41
C THR A 62 -4.38 6.18 1.89
N TRP A 63 -4.91 5.86 0.69
CA TRP A 63 -4.73 4.54 0.11
C TRP A 63 -3.26 4.23 -0.20
N SER A 64 -2.51 5.21 -0.71
CA SER A 64 -1.06 5.06 -0.95
C SER A 64 -0.29 4.81 0.35
N ASP A 65 -0.60 5.56 1.41
CA ASP A 65 0.03 5.41 2.72
C ASP A 65 -0.27 4.02 3.32
N GLU A 66 -1.54 3.58 3.25
CA GLU A 66 -1.96 2.26 3.72
C GLU A 66 -1.32 1.12 2.92
N ALA A 67 -1.21 1.27 1.61
CA ALA A 67 -0.55 0.29 0.74
C ALA A 67 0.93 0.13 1.10
N THR A 68 1.63 1.25 1.32
CA THR A 68 3.04 1.27 1.76
C THR A 68 3.19 0.61 3.13
N ALA A 69 2.36 0.99 4.10
CA ALA A 69 2.38 0.40 5.44
C ALA A 69 2.09 -1.11 5.41
N HIS A 70 1.20 -1.56 4.53
CA HIS A 70 0.93 -2.98 4.32
C HIS A 70 2.15 -3.70 3.73
N GLY A 71 2.82 -3.11 2.74
CA GLY A 71 4.06 -3.63 2.17
C GLY A 71 5.18 -3.79 3.20
N GLU A 72 5.38 -2.78 4.05
CA GLU A 72 6.34 -2.83 5.16
C GLU A 72 6.00 -3.94 6.16
N SER A 73 4.72 -4.11 6.51
CA SER A 73 4.25 -5.16 7.42
C SER A 73 4.53 -6.56 6.86
N LEU A 74 4.28 -6.77 5.56
CA LEU A 74 4.59 -8.04 4.89
C LEU A 74 6.11 -8.32 4.87
N ALA A 75 6.93 -7.31 4.61
CA ALA A 75 8.39 -7.44 4.65
C ALA A 75 8.90 -7.74 6.07
N ALA A 76 8.30 -7.14 7.11
CA ALA A 76 8.63 -7.44 8.50
C ALA A 76 8.23 -8.87 8.90
N ALA A 77 7.07 -9.34 8.43
CA ALA A 77 6.62 -10.72 8.64
C ALA A 77 7.58 -11.72 7.97
N ALA A 78 8.00 -11.46 6.72
CA ALA A 78 8.96 -12.30 6.00
C ALA A 78 10.29 -12.44 6.77
N LYS A 79 10.87 -11.31 7.22
CA LYS A 79 12.10 -11.31 8.04
C LYS A 79 11.96 -12.10 9.34
N THR A 80 10.77 -12.05 9.96
CA THR A 80 10.49 -12.81 11.19
C THR A 80 10.48 -14.30 10.90
N TYR A 81 9.82 -14.72 9.82
CA TYR A 81 9.82 -16.12 9.38
C TYR A 81 11.24 -16.63 9.11
N GLU A 82 12.04 -15.90 8.33
CA GLU A 82 13.43 -16.28 8.01
C GLU A 82 14.29 -16.41 9.27
N ARG A 83 14.15 -15.48 10.21
CA ARG A 83 14.88 -15.54 11.49
C ARG A 83 14.49 -16.79 12.28
N SER A 84 13.19 -17.02 12.46
CA SER A 84 12.70 -18.18 13.20
C SER A 84 13.14 -19.50 12.56
N ASP A 85 13.14 -19.60 11.23
CA ASP A 85 13.62 -20.79 10.53
C ASP A 85 15.13 -21.01 10.75
N SER A 86 15.93 -19.94 10.69
CA SER A 86 17.38 -20.01 10.94
C SER A 86 17.72 -20.39 12.38
N ASP A 87 16.97 -19.89 13.35
CA ASP A 87 17.19 -20.19 14.77
C ASP A 87 16.77 -21.62 15.10
N ASN A 88 15.67 -22.10 14.51
CA ASN A 88 15.25 -23.49 14.62
C ASN A 88 16.27 -24.44 14.00
N ALA A 89 16.81 -24.12 12.81
CA ALA A 89 17.85 -24.92 12.16
C ALA A 89 19.11 -25.04 13.05
N ARG A 90 19.57 -23.92 13.63
CA ARG A 90 20.70 -23.92 14.57
C ARG A 90 20.43 -24.76 15.82
N ALA A 91 19.21 -24.69 16.36
CA ALA A 91 18.82 -25.47 17.54
C ALA A 91 18.82 -26.98 17.24
N ILE A 92 18.33 -27.38 16.06
CA ILE A 92 18.37 -28.78 15.61
C ILE A 92 19.82 -29.26 15.45
N ASP A 93 20.68 -28.47 14.80
CA ASP A 93 22.10 -28.79 14.64
C ASP A 93 22.85 -28.89 15.98
N ALA A 94 22.46 -28.08 16.97
CA ALA A 94 23.02 -28.12 18.31
C ALA A 94 22.53 -29.34 19.11
N ALA A 95 21.30 -29.80 18.91
CA ALA A 95 20.72 -30.96 19.58
C ALA A 95 21.13 -32.31 18.96
N GLY A 96 21.55 -32.31 17.70
CA GLY A 96 22.06 -33.49 16.99
C GLY A 96 23.54 -33.79 17.21
N ARG A 97 24.27 -32.92 17.91
CA ARG A 97 25.65 -33.15 18.39
C ARG A 97 25.65 -33.52 19.87
#